data_AF-A0A838S162-F1
#
_entry.id   AF-A0A838S162-F1
#
_cell.length_a   1.000
_cell.length_b   1.000
_cell.length_c   1.000
_cell.angle_alpha   90.00
_cell.angle_beta   90.00
_cell.angle_gamma   90.00
#
_symmetry.space_group_name_H-M   'P 1'
#
loop_
_entity.id
_entity.type
_entity.pdbx_description
1 polymer ?
#
loop_
_entity_poly.entity_id
_entity_poly.type
_entity_poly.pdbx_seq_one_letter_code
_entity_poly.pdbx_strand_id
1 'polypeptide(L)'
;ALARNLVVETASGNPAGGASPTHLFGIAVDAQGNAFVADYGNRRILMVTPDGQSTTVIRAEESWFPTGVAVRGGELYILEIGHTPSYTPIGTRVRKLSQEGRITVLATVGETSNPPIAVFNWMRPDTRND
;
A
#
# COMPACT_ATOMS: atom_id res chain seq x y z
N ALA A 1 3.40 -11.66 29.12
CA ALA A 1 4.34 -10.54 28.92
C ALA A 1 3.58 -9.40 28.30
N LEU A 2 3.72 -8.17 28.82
CA LEU A 2 3.06 -6.98 28.24
C LEU A 2 3.59 -6.74 26.83
N ALA A 3 2.70 -6.40 25.90
CA ALA A 3 3.09 -6.03 24.54
C ALA A 3 4.01 -4.79 24.60
N ARG A 4 5.21 -4.90 24.02
CA ARG A 4 6.14 -3.79 23.84
C ARG A 4 5.66 -2.92 22.68
N ASN A 5 5.84 -1.60 22.79
CA ASN A 5 5.52 -0.67 21.70
C ASN A 5 6.28 -1.08 20.44
N LEU A 6 5.57 -1.27 19.32
CA LEU A 6 6.19 -1.53 18.03
C LEU A 6 6.69 -0.20 17.45
N VAL A 7 8.01 0.00 17.42
CA VAL A 7 8.62 1.11 16.69
C VAL A 7 8.84 0.64 15.26
N VAL A 8 7.95 1.05 14.36
CA VAL A 8 8.08 0.78 12.93
C VAL A 8 8.84 1.94 12.28
N GLU A 9 9.96 1.65 11.61
CA GLU A 9 10.68 2.67 10.84
C GLU A 9 9.74 3.30 9.79
N THR A 10 9.58 4.63 9.87
CA THR A 10 8.92 5.43 8.85
C THR A 10 9.88 5.59 7.68
N ALA A 11 9.41 5.38 6.45
CA ALA A 11 10.24 5.63 5.28
C ALA A 11 10.49 7.15 5.18
N SER A 12 11.73 7.58 5.40
CA SER A 12 12.20 8.95 5.20
C SER A 12 12.23 9.29 3.71
N GLY A 13 11.08 9.61 3.12
CA GLY A 13 11.04 9.94 1.69
C GLY A 13 9.67 10.13 1.06
N ASN A 14 8.66 10.56 1.81
CA ASN A 14 7.41 11.01 1.17
C ASN A 14 7.66 12.40 0.53
N PRO A 15 7.38 12.61 -0.79
CA PRO A 15 7.50 13.92 -1.43
C PRO A 15 6.64 15.04 -0.80
N ALA A 16 5.78 14.72 0.17
CA ALA A 16 5.02 15.67 0.97
C ALA A 16 5.80 16.34 2.13
N GLY A 17 7.13 16.17 2.23
CA GLY A 17 7.98 17.05 3.06
C GLY A 17 7.91 16.86 4.58
N GLY A 18 7.51 15.67 5.06
CA GLY A 18 7.61 15.30 6.48
C GLY A 18 7.57 13.80 6.65
N ALA A 19 8.18 13.27 7.72
CA ALA A 19 7.95 11.89 8.14
C ALA A 19 6.43 11.72 8.33
N SER A 20 5.73 11.11 7.37
CA SER A 20 4.30 10.88 7.53
C SER A 20 4.13 9.96 8.74
N PRO A 21 3.32 10.34 9.74
CA PRO A 21 2.97 9.39 10.79
C PRO A 21 2.38 8.15 10.11
N THR A 22 2.82 6.98 10.57
CA THR A 22 2.32 5.69 10.09
C THR A 22 0.80 5.67 10.23
N HIS A 23 0.07 5.86 9.13
CA HIS A 23 -1.37 5.67 9.10
C HIS A 23 -1.65 4.21 8.81
N LEU A 24 -1.97 3.45 9.86
CA LEU A 24 -2.39 2.07 9.75
C LEU A 24 -3.90 2.01 9.53
N PHE A 25 -4.33 1.19 8.58
CA PHE A 25 -5.75 0.95 8.30
C PHE A 25 -6.11 -0.51 8.57
N GLY A 26 -6.64 -1.22 7.57
CA GLY A 26 -7.12 -2.59 7.73
C GLY A 26 -6.02 -3.59 8.11
N ILE A 27 -6.44 -4.64 8.79
CA ILE A 27 -5.61 -5.73 9.29
C ILE A 27 -6.27 -7.08 8.96
N ALA A 28 -5.46 -8.11 8.75
CA ALA A 28 -5.88 -9.50 8.75
C ALA A 28 -4.86 -10.36 9.50
N VAL A 29 -5.27 -11.52 9.99
CA VAL A 29 -4.41 -12.44 10.74
C VAL A 29 -4.45 -13.81 10.06
N ASP A 30 -3.29 -14.45 9.90
CA ASP A 30 -3.21 -15.80 9.37
C ASP A 30 -3.42 -16.88 10.45
N ALA A 31 -3.36 -18.16 10.05
CA ALA A 31 -3.55 -19.29 10.96
C ALA A 31 -2.40 -19.45 11.98
N GLN A 32 -1.26 -18.82 11.74
CA GLN A 32 -0.08 -18.82 12.61
C GLN A 32 -0.09 -17.64 13.59
N GLY A 33 -1.07 -16.74 13.48
CA GLY A 33 -1.18 -15.55 14.32
C GLY A 33 -0.36 -14.36 13.84
N ASN A 34 0.18 -14.39 12.61
CA ASN A 34 0.85 -13.23 12.04
C ASN A 34 -0.20 -12.20 11.61
N ALA A 35 -0.03 -10.96 12.04
CA ALA A 35 -0.88 -9.83 11.68
C ALA A 35 -0.33 -9.11 10.45
N PHE A 36 -1.11 -9.03 9.39
CA PHE A 36 -0.82 -8.25 8.19
C PHE A 36 -1.57 -6.94 8.27
N VAL A 37 -0.86 -5.81 8.18
CA VAL A 37 -1.41 -4.48 8.39
C VAL A 37 -1.17 -3.62 7.16
N ALA A 38 -2.22 -2.95 6.69
CA ALA A 38 -2.13 -1.91 5.68
C ALA A 38 -1.49 -0.66 6.28
N ASP A 39 -0.20 -0.47 5.99
CA ASP A 39 0.56 0.72 6.36
C ASP A 39 0.48 1.71 5.19
N TYR A 40 -0.65 2.41 5.15
CA TYR A 40 -1.02 3.35 4.09
C TYR A 40 0.04 4.43 3.92
N GLY A 41 0.47 5.05 5.03
CA GLY A 41 1.43 6.15 5.00
C GLY A 41 2.79 5.76 4.41
N ASN A 42 3.20 4.50 4.57
CA ASN A 42 4.44 3.98 4.02
C ASN A 42 4.26 3.12 2.75
N ARG A 43 3.05 3.10 2.17
CA ARG A 43 2.70 2.36 0.93
C ARG A 43 3.11 0.89 0.98
N ARG A 44 2.81 0.19 2.08
CA ARG A 44 3.20 -1.22 2.24
C ARG A 44 2.18 -2.05 3.03
N ILE A 45 2.29 -3.37 2.93
CA ILE A 45 1.75 -4.29 3.93
C ILE A 45 2.88 -4.70 4.88
N LEU A 46 2.66 -4.47 6.16
CA LEU A 46 3.53 -4.90 7.25
C LEU A 46 3.02 -6.23 7.81
N MET A 47 3.87 -7.24 7.93
CA MET A 47 3.58 -8.42 8.75
C MET A 47 4.19 -8.23 10.13
N VAL A 48 3.42 -8.52 11.16
CA VAL A 48 3.83 -8.52 12.56
C VAL A 48 3.61 -9.92 13.12
N THR A 49 4.69 -10.54 13.61
CA THR A 49 4.64 -11.88 14.21
C THR A 49 4.12 -11.83 15.66
N PRO A 50 3.67 -12.95 16.25
CA PRO A 50 3.23 -12.99 17.64
C PRO A 50 4.28 -12.56 18.68
N ASP A 51 5.58 -12.69 18.36
CA ASP A 51 6.69 -12.21 19.20
C ASP A 51 7.02 -10.72 18.96
N GLY A 52 6.26 -10.04 18.10
CA GLY A 52 6.33 -8.61 17.85
C GLY A 52 7.44 -8.21 16.88
N GLN A 53 7.96 -9.12 16.06
CA GLN A 53 8.85 -8.75 14.95
C GLN A 53 8.00 -8.23 13.80
N SER A 54 8.55 -7.29 13.03
CA SER A 54 7.84 -6.74 11.87
C SER A 54 8.68 -6.77 10.61
N THR A 55 8.03 -7.02 9.48
CA THR A 55 8.68 -7.01 8.15
C THR A 55 7.73 -6.48 7.08
N THR A 56 8.28 -5.90 6.03
CA THR A 56 7.51 -5.48 4.86
C THR A 56 7.33 -6.66 3.92
N VAL A 57 6.08 -7.06 3.65
CA VAL A 57 5.77 -8.20 2.77
C VAL A 57 5.63 -7.76 1.32
N ILE A 58 5.06 -6.58 1.10
CA ILE A 58 4.85 -6.01 -0.23
C ILE A 58 4.79 -4.48 -0.16
N ARG A 59 5.25 -3.83 -1.23
CA ARG A 59 5.10 -2.39 -1.43
C ARG A 59 4.12 -2.10 -2.57
N ALA A 60 3.36 -1.03 -2.40
CA ALA A 60 2.53 -0.48 -3.45
C ALA A 60 3.35 0.45 -4.36
N GLU A 61 2.90 0.58 -5.60
CA GLU A 61 3.45 1.55 -6.56
C GLU A 61 3.21 3.00 -6.05
N GLU A 62 3.86 3.98 -6.68
CA GLU A 62 3.90 5.37 -6.21
C GLU A 62 2.54 5.99 -5.88
N SER A 63 1.56 5.78 -6.75
CA SER A 63 0.23 6.37 -6.62
C SER A 63 -0.77 5.50 -5.85
N TRP A 64 -0.37 4.31 -5.38
CA TRP A 64 -1.28 3.35 -4.75
C TRP A 64 -0.97 3.20 -3.26
N PHE A 65 -2.04 3.13 -2.46
CA PHE A 65 -1.96 3.12 -1.01
C PHE A 65 -2.82 2.00 -0.44
N PRO A 66 -2.25 1.03 0.28
CA PRO A 66 -3.02 -0.05 0.87
C PRO A 66 -3.93 0.49 1.97
N THR A 67 -5.19 0.06 1.94
CA THR A 67 -6.22 0.42 2.93
C THR A 67 -6.73 -0.80 3.69
N GLY A 68 -6.60 -1.99 3.11
CA GLY A 68 -6.99 -3.24 3.76
C GLY A 68 -6.27 -4.45 3.18
N VAL A 69 -6.26 -5.52 3.97
CA VAL A 69 -5.68 -6.81 3.58
C VAL A 69 -6.60 -7.92 4.08
N ALA A 70 -6.71 -9.00 3.30
CA ALA A 70 -7.30 -10.27 3.71
C ALA A 70 -6.29 -11.40 3.43
N VAL A 71 -6.31 -12.43 4.27
CA VAL A 71 -5.47 -13.62 4.13
C VAL A 71 -6.35 -14.83 3.80
N ARG A 72 -5.95 -15.63 2.81
CA ARG A 72 -6.58 -16.94 2.56
C ARG A 72 -5.53 -17.93 2.11
N GLY A 73 -5.31 -18.96 2.93
CA GLY A 73 -4.36 -20.03 2.62
C GLY A 73 -3.01 -19.47 2.17
N GLY A 74 -2.36 -18.63 2.98
CA GLY A 74 -1.04 -18.04 2.68
C GLY A 74 -1.01 -16.97 1.58
N GLU A 75 -2.11 -16.72 0.88
CA GLU A 75 -2.22 -15.65 -0.11
C GLU A 75 -2.74 -14.36 0.54
N LEU A 76 -2.23 -13.21 0.09
CA LEU A 76 -2.72 -11.90 0.52
C LEU A 76 -3.57 -11.27 -0.58
N TYR A 77 -4.71 -10.72 -0.20
CA TYR A 77 -5.58 -9.89 -1.04
C TYR A 77 -5.55 -8.49 -0.48
N ILE A 78 -5.11 -7.53 -1.29
CA ILE A 78 -4.76 -6.19 -0.83
C ILE A 78 -5.66 -5.19 -1.53
N LEU A 79 -6.43 -4.46 -0.75
CA LEU A 79 -7.23 -3.34 -1.22
C LEU A 79 -6.35 -2.09 -1.22
N GLU A 80 -6.20 -1.45 -2.38
CA GLU A 80 -5.43 -0.22 -2.53
C GLU A 80 -6.31 0.87 -3.13
N ILE A 81 -6.20 2.08 -2.58
CA ILE A 81 -6.75 3.30 -3.20
C ILE A 81 -5.63 4.03 -3.95
N GLY A 82 -5.96 4.54 -5.12
CA GLY A 82 -5.06 5.35 -5.93
C GLY A 82 -5.26 6.84 -5.64
N HIS A 83 -4.17 7.58 -5.51
CA HIS A 83 -4.19 9.05 -5.41
C HIS A 83 -3.23 9.70 -6.41
N THR A 84 -3.58 10.88 -6.93
CA THR A 84 -2.61 11.81 -7.54
C THR A 84 -1.65 12.36 -6.48
N PRO A 85 -0.54 13.03 -6.88
CA PRO A 85 0.31 13.77 -5.93
C PRO A 85 -0.44 14.83 -5.11
N SER A 86 -1.56 15.34 -5.62
CA SER A 86 -2.46 16.28 -4.91
C SER A 86 -3.56 15.57 -4.09
N TYR A 87 -3.40 14.28 -3.81
CA TYR A 87 -4.33 13.43 -3.05
C TYR A 87 -5.73 13.27 -3.67
N THR A 88 -5.92 13.58 -4.95
CA THR A 88 -7.19 13.31 -5.65
C THR A 88 -7.35 11.79 -5.86
N PRO A 89 -8.46 11.16 -5.43
CA PRO A 89 -8.70 9.74 -5.70
C PRO A 89 -8.79 9.46 -7.20
N ILE A 90 -8.02 8.50 -7.69
CA ILE A 90 -8.00 8.09 -9.11
C ILE A 90 -8.62 6.71 -9.35
N GLY A 91 -8.88 5.95 -8.29
CA GLY A 91 -9.50 4.64 -8.38
C GLY A 91 -9.14 3.75 -7.21
N THR A 92 -9.60 2.51 -7.27
CA THR A 92 -9.31 1.45 -6.31
C THR A 92 -8.88 0.21 -7.07
N ARG A 93 -7.96 -0.57 -6.51
CA ARG A 93 -7.61 -1.88 -7.05
C ARG A 93 -7.51 -2.93 -5.97
N VAL A 94 -7.70 -4.18 -6.38
CA VAL A 94 -7.41 -5.35 -5.55
C VAL A 94 -6.20 -6.05 -6.16
N ARG A 95 -5.13 -6.19 -5.37
CA ARG A 95 -3.97 -7.01 -5.72
C ARG A 95 -3.99 -8.32 -4.96
N LYS A 96 -3.40 -9.33 -5.55
CA LYS A 96 -3.12 -10.62 -4.91
C LYS A 96 -1.62 -10.86 -4.90
N LEU A 97 -1.08 -11.20 -3.73
CA LEU A 97 0.24 -11.81 -3.57
C LEU A 97 0.03 -13.31 -3.33
N SER A 98 0.52 -14.15 -4.25
CA SER A 98 0.46 -15.61 -4.10
C SER A 98 1.53 -16.12 -3.12
N GLN A 99 1.40 -17.37 -2.69
CA GLN A 99 2.40 -18.01 -1.80
C GLN A 99 3.79 -18.07 -2.46
N GLU A 100 3.86 -18.15 -3.79
CA GLU A 100 5.10 -18.18 -4.55
C GLU A 100 5.69 -16.79 -4.79
N GLY A 101 5.12 -15.74 -4.18
CA GLY A 101 5.59 -14.36 -4.30
C GLY A 101 5.13 -13.64 -5.57
N ARG A 102 4.23 -14.23 -6.37
CA ARG A 102 3.71 -13.57 -7.58
C ARG A 102 2.65 -12.54 -7.21
N ILE A 103 2.79 -11.34 -7.77
CA ILE A 103 1.79 -10.27 -7.60
C ILE A 103 0.93 -10.14 -8.85
N THR A 104 -0.39 -10.06 -8.67
CA THR A 104 -1.37 -9.86 -9.74
C THR A 104 -2.40 -8.80 -9.35
N VAL A 105 -2.91 -8.04 -10.32
CA VAL A 105 -4.07 -7.18 -10.12
C VAL A 105 -5.31 -8.00 -10.48
N LEU A 106 -6.22 -8.18 -9.52
CA LEU A 106 -7.46 -8.93 -9.71
C LEU A 106 -8.60 -8.04 -10.25
N ALA A 107 -8.63 -6.78 -9.83
CA ALA A 107 -9.65 -5.82 -10.26
C ALA A 107 -9.14 -4.38 -10.09
N THR A 108 -9.65 -3.48 -10.93
CA THR A 108 -9.49 -2.02 -10.81
C THR A 108 -10.84 -1.36 -11.09
N VAL A 109 -11.23 -0.39 -10.28
CA VAL A 109 -12.48 0.38 -10.40
C VAL A 109 -12.14 1.87 -10.27
N GLY A 110 -12.52 2.70 -11.25
CA GLY A 110 -12.10 4.11 -11.38
C GLY A 110 -11.54 4.39 -12.79
N GLU A 111 -11.20 5.65 -13.10
CA GLU A 111 -10.79 6.02 -14.46
C GLU A 111 -9.56 5.21 -14.93
N THR A 112 -9.71 4.68 -16.14
CA THR A 112 -8.94 3.62 -16.78
C THR A 112 -7.59 4.09 -17.32
N SER A 113 -6.73 4.66 -16.47
CA SER A 113 -5.30 4.47 -16.68
C SER A 113 -4.83 3.50 -15.60
N ASN A 114 -4.80 2.21 -15.90
CA ASN A 114 -3.67 1.42 -15.43
C ASN A 114 -2.45 2.22 -15.88
N PRO A 115 -1.72 2.99 -15.03
CA PRO A 115 -0.54 3.63 -15.56
C PRO A 115 0.32 2.46 -16.02
N PRO A 116 0.63 2.31 -17.32
CA PRO A 116 1.70 1.42 -17.67
C PRO A 116 2.90 1.84 -16.82
N ILE A 117 3.62 0.85 -16.28
CA ILE A 117 4.94 1.07 -15.72
C ILE A 117 5.68 1.97 -16.72
N ALA A 118 6.00 3.21 -16.30
CA ALA A 118 6.50 4.34 -17.10
C ALA A 118 5.47 5.06 -18.00
N VAL A 119 5.05 6.28 -17.64
CA VAL A 119 5.66 7.58 -17.97
C VAL A 119 4.76 8.66 -17.36
N PHE A 120 5.04 9.07 -16.13
CA PHE A 120 4.49 10.32 -15.57
C PHE A 120 5.34 11.48 -16.13
N ASN A 121 5.00 11.95 -17.33
CA ASN A 121 5.62 13.13 -17.93
C ASN A 121 5.07 14.40 -17.25
N TRP A 122 5.81 14.95 -16.29
CA TRP A 122 5.52 16.21 -15.60
C TRP A 122 5.83 17.47 -16.44
N MET A 123 5.70 17.39 -17.76
CA MET A 123 5.73 18.58 -18.63
C MET A 123 4.64 18.48 -19.70
N ARG A 124 3.50 19.11 -19.45
CA ARG A 124 2.80 19.82 -20.52
C ARG A 124 2.79 21.29 -20.14
N PRO A 125 3.26 22.20 -21.01
CA PRO A 125 3.05 23.63 -20.80
C PRO A 125 1.54 23.86 -20.74
N ASP A 126 1.16 24.73 -19.81
CA ASP A 126 -0.18 25.29 -19.69
C ASP A 126 -0.73 25.68 -21.07
N THR A 127 -1.83 25.05 -21.47
CA THR A 127 -2.67 25.53 -22.58
C THR A 127 -4.02 25.95 -22.00
N ARG A 128 -3.98 26.95 -21.13
CA ARG A 128 -5.07 27.90 -20.95
C ARG A 128 -4.57 29.27 -21.37
N ASN A 129 -4.98 29.69 -22.57
CA ASN A 129 -5.85 30.86 -22.75
C ASN A 129 -5.98 31.14 -24.24
N ASP A 130 -7.16 30.81 -24.74
CA ASP A 130 -7.82 31.52 -25.83
C ASP A 130 -8.23 32.92 -25.33
#